data_AF-A0AAW2RG94-F1
#
_entry.id   AF-A0AAW2RG94-F1
#
_cell.length_a   1.000
_cell.length_b   1.000
_cell.length_c   1.000
_cell.angle_alpha   90.00
_cell.angle_beta   90.00
_cell.angle_gamma   90.00
#
_symmetry.space_group_name_H-M   'P 1'
#
loop_
_entity.id
_entity.type
_entity.pdbx_description
1 polymer ?
#
loop_
_entity_poly.entity_id
_entity_poly.type
_entity_poly.pdbx_seq_one_letter_code
_entity_poly.pdbx_strand_id
1 'polypeptide(L)'
;MWQLIGIPCKHGCNAISHQNLMPENMVNPYYHVDTYKQVYEPAILPISGEMLWVETSFIPPLPPQFGKRPGKLAGARNREPDEPSVKSKKTKGKRPVYQLKRQHTNHHCGIG
;
A
#
# COMPACT_ATOMS: atom_id res chain seq x y z
N MET A 1 6.80 -11.51 8.02
CA MET A 1 5.46 -11.24 7.45
C MET A 1 5.21 -12.09 6.20
N TRP A 2 5.02 -13.41 6.39
CA TRP A 2 4.63 -14.35 5.33
C TRP A 2 3.50 -15.27 5.82
N GLN A 3 3.51 -15.63 7.11
CA GLN A 3 2.47 -16.42 7.77
C GLN A 3 1.07 -15.79 7.72
N LEU A 4 0.94 -14.46 7.70
CA LEU A 4 -0.37 -13.78 7.69
C LEU A 4 -1.04 -13.69 6.32
N ILE A 5 -0.25 -13.61 5.24
CA ILE A 5 -0.75 -13.35 3.88
C ILE A 5 -0.64 -14.59 3.00
N GLY A 6 0.10 -15.62 3.43
CA GLY A 6 0.35 -16.82 2.63
C GLY A 6 1.21 -16.60 1.37
N ILE A 7 1.72 -15.38 1.16
CA ILE A 7 2.59 -15.00 0.05
C ILE A 7 3.97 -14.59 0.62
N PRO A 8 5.09 -15.13 0.11
CA PRO A 8 6.41 -14.80 0.62
C PRO A 8 6.75 -13.32 0.38
N CYS A 9 7.36 -12.68 1.39
CA CYS A 9 7.94 -11.33 1.25
C CYS A 9 9.21 -11.40 0.36
N LYS A 10 9.74 -10.26 -0.09
CA LYS A 10 10.99 -10.22 -0.90
C LYS A 10 12.16 -10.99 -0.26
N HIS A 11 12.35 -10.91 1.05
CA HIS A 11 13.37 -11.70 1.76
C HIS A 11 13.03 -13.20 1.80
N GLY A 12 11.75 -13.53 1.93
CA GLY A 12 11.28 -14.91 1.85
C GLY A 12 11.59 -15.51 0.48
N CYS A 13 11.27 -14.81 -0.61
CA CYS A 13 11.61 -15.24 -1.97
C CYS A 13 13.12 -15.45 -2.15
N ASN A 14 13.95 -14.53 -1.63
CA ASN A 14 15.39 -14.68 -1.69
C ASN A 14 15.88 -15.90 -0.88
N ALA A 15 15.36 -16.12 0.33
CA ALA A 15 15.73 -17.27 1.16
C ALA A 15 15.33 -18.60 0.51
N ILE A 16 14.13 -18.67 -0.08
CA ILE A 16 13.63 -19.82 -0.83
C ILE A 16 14.52 -20.09 -2.06
N SER A 17 14.86 -19.04 -2.82
CA SER A 17 15.75 -19.16 -3.98
C SER A 17 17.16 -19.60 -3.59
N HIS A 18 17.68 -19.13 -2.44
CA HIS A 18 18.96 -19.59 -1.88
C HIS A 18 18.96 -21.08 -1.56
N GLN A 19 17.80 -21.67 -1.29
CA GLN A 19 17.62 -23.11 -1.07
C GLN A 19 17.33 -23.87 -2.38
N ASN A 20 17.44 -23.21 -3.54
CA ASN A 20 17.06 -23.73 -4.87
C ASN A 20 15.61 -24.24 -4.94
N LEU A 21 14.74 -23.66 -4.12
CA LEU A 21 13.31 -23.93 -4.14
C LEU A 21 12.61 -22.88 -5.01
N MET A 22 11.45 -23.26 -5.55
CA MET A 22 10.60 -22.34 -6.31
C MET A 22 9.68 -21.58 -5.33
N PRO A 23 9.66 -20.24 -5.36
CA PRO A 23 8.79 -19.45 -4.48
C PRO A 23 7.31 -19.76 -4.68
N GLU A 24 6.91 -20.14 -5.90
CA GLU A 24 5.54 -20.54 -6.25
C GLU A 24 5.06 -21.74 -5.42
N ASN A 25 5.95 -22.69 -5.11
CA ASN A 25 5.62 -23.87 -4.31
C ASN A 25 5.47 -23.56 -2.82
N MET A 26 5.88 -22.35 -2.39
CA MET A 26 5.82 -21.90 -1.00
C MET A 26 4.65 -20.94 -0.76
N VAL A 27 3.90 -20.61 -1.81
CA VAL A 27 2.67 -19.81 -1.70
C VAL A 27 1.55 -20.70 -1.14
N ASN A 28 0.66 -20.11 -0.34
CA ASN A 28 -0.51 -20.83 0.16
C ASN A 28 -1.38 -21.31 -1.02
N PRO A 29 -1.86 -22.58 -1.02
CA PRO A 29 -2.75 -23.13 -2.04
C PRO A 29 -3.97 -22.26 -2.37
N TYR A 30 -4.42 -21.42 -1.44
CA TYR A 30 -5.50 -20.46 -1.65
C TYR A 30 -5.28 -19.53 -2.87
N TYR A 31 -4.02 -19.25 -3.22
CA TYR A 31 -3.66 -18.38 -4.34
C TYR A 31 -3.32 -19.13 -5.63
N HIS A 32 -3.45 -20.46 -5.65
CA HIS A 32 -3.19 -21.24 -6.85
C HIS A 32 -4.29 -21.06 -7.89
N VAL A 33 -3.90 -21.13 -9.16
CA VAL A 33 -4.83 -21.06 -10.30
C VAL A 33 -5.87 -22.18 -10.23
N ASP A 34 -5.48 -23.37 -9.78
CA ASP A 34 -6.40 -24.51 -9.66
C ASP A 34 -7.48 -24.25 -8.61
N THR A 35 -7.11 -23.69 -7.44
CA THR A 35 -8.06 -23.27 -6.41
C THR A 35 -8.98 -22.17 -6.93
N TYR A 36 -8.44 -21.16 -7.63
CA TYR A 36 -9.23 -20.12 -8.26
C TYR A 36 -10.25 -20.72 -9.25
N LYS A 37 -9.82 -21.61 -10.13
CA LYS A 37 -10.71 -22.29 -11.08
C LYS A 37 -11.79 -23.10 -10.37
N GLN A 38 -11.47 -23.81 -9.30
CA GLN A 38 -12.46 -24.59 -8.53
C GLN A 38 -13.49 -23.70 -7.85
N VAL A 39 -13.06 -22.58 -7.24
CA VAL A 39 -13.96 -21.65 -6.55
C VAL A 39 -14.90 -20.95 -7.53
N TYR A 40 -14.41 -20.61 -8.72
CA TYR A 40 -15.15 -19.91 -9.77
C TYR A 40 -15.67 -20.85 -10.88
N GLU A 41 -15.57 -22.17 -10.70
CA GLU A 41 -16.18 -23.17 -11.59
C GLU A 41 -17.71 -23.01 -11.65
N PRO A 42 -18.42 -22.88 -10.51
CA PRO A 42 -19.84 -22.56 -10.55
C PRO A 42 -20.08 -21.15 -11.12
N ALA A 43 -21.15 -21.01 -11.90
CA ALA A 43 -21.56 -19.73 -12.43
C ALA A 43 -21.92 -18.76 -11.28
N ILE A 44 -21.25 -17.61 -11.24
CA ILE A 44 -21.68 -16.48 -10.42
C ILE A 44 -22.93 -15.92 -11.07
N LEU A 45 -24.09 -16.28 -10.52
CA LEU A 45 -25.36 -15.78 -11.01
C LEU A 45 -25.41 -14.25 -10.83
N PRO A 46 -25.98 -13.52 -11.79
CA PRO A 46 -26.20 -12.10 -11.62
C PRO A 46 -27.08 -11.87 -10.40
N ILE A 47 -26.69 -10.92 -9.56
CA ILE A 47 -27.56 -10.42 -8.51
C ILE A 47 -28.72 -9.70 -9.20
N SER A 48 -29.94 -9.91 -8.71
CA SER A 48 -31.12 -9.21 -9.20
C SER A 48 -30.89 -7.69 -9.19
N GLY A 49 -31.55 -6.93 -10.07
CA GLY A 49 -31.42 -5.47 -10.06
C GLY A 49 -31.86 -4.85 -8.73
N GLU A 50 -31.42 -3.63 -8.46
CA GLU A 50 -31.73 -2.89 -7.21
C GLU A 50 -33.23 -2.87 -6.87
N MET A 51 -34.10 -2.77 -7.90
CA MET A 51 -35.57 -2.79 -7.73
C MET A 51 -36.12 -4.10 -7.12
N LEU A 52 -35.34 -5.18 -7.14
CA LEU A 52 -35.72 -6.50 -6.61
C LEU A 52 -35.00 -6.82 -5.29
N TRP A 53 -34.18 -5.90 -4.76
CA TRP A 53 -33.51 -6.11 -3.48
C TRP A 53 -34.50 -5.96 -2.32
N VAL A 54 -34.36 -6.81 -1.32
CA VAL A 54 -35.17 -6.72 -0.10
C VAL A 54 -34.75 -5.46 0.66
N GLU A 55 -35.70 -4.59 0.96
CA GLU A 55 -35.45 -3.44 1.82
C GLU A 55 -34.97 -3.91 3.19
N THR A 56 -33.83 -3.39 3.61
CA THR A 56 -33.24 -3.75 4.88
C THR A 56 -33.58 -2.71 5.95
N SER A 57 -33.91 -3.18 7.16
CA SER A 57 -34.06 -2.32 8.34
C SER A 57 -32.72 -1.91 8.96
N PHE A 58 -31.58 -2.36 8.39
CA PHE A 58 -30.26 -2.00 8.88
C PHE A 58 -29.91 -0.55 8.55
N ILE A 59 -29.27 0.12 9.50
CA ILE A 59 -28.75 1.48 9.32
C ILE A 59 -27.62 1.40 8.29
N PRO A 60 -27.63 2.24 7.23
CA PRO A 60 -26.54 2.29 6.28
C PRO A 60 -25.20 2.58 6.98
N PRO A 61 -24.09 1.94 6.56
CA PRO A 61 -22.79 2.24 7.13
C PRO A 61 -22.48 3.73 6.93
N LEU A 62 -21.97 4.37 7.98
CA LEU A 62 -21.50 5.75 7.87
C LEU A 62 -20.38 5.81 6.83
N PRO A 63 -20.32 6.88 6.02
CA PRO A 63 -19.22 7.04 5.09
C PRO A 63 -17.89 7.02 5.86
N PRO A 64 -16.85 6.36 5.33
CA PRO A 64 -15.54 6.40 5.96
C PRO A 64 -15.10 7.86 6.10
N GLN A 65 -14.55 8.20 7.27
CA GLN A 65 -14.05 9.54 7.53
C GLN A 65 -12.77 9.75 6.72
N PHE A 66 -12.92 10.26 5.51
CA PHE A 66 -11.78 10.73 4.73
C PHE A 66 -11.26 12.01 5.36
N GLY A 67 -10.33 11.87 6.30
CA GLY A 67 -9.53 13.01 6.75
C GLY A 67 -8.86 13.67 5.54
N LYS A 68 -8.76 15.01 5.55
CA LYS A 68 -7.96 15.71 4.54
C LYS A 68 -6.57 15.10 4.58
N ARG A 69 -6.18 14.38 3.53
CA ARG A 69 -4.80 13.92 3.37
C ARG A 69 -3.93 15.17 3.51
N PRO A 70 -2.91 15.18 4.38
CA PRO A 70 -2.00 16.30 4.45
C PRO A 70 -1.52 16.59 3.04
N GLY A 71 -1.87 17.79 2.55
CA GLY A 71 -1.53 18.19 1.20
C GLY A 71 -0.02 18.07 1.00
N LYS A 72 0.40 17.80 -0.23
CA LYS A 72 1.80 17.86 -0.60
C LYS A 72 2.34 19.22 -0.15
N LEU A 73 3.34 19.23 0.74
CA LEU A 73 4.06 20.46 1.06
C LEU A 73 4.57 21.02 -0.27
N ALA A 74 4.11 22.21 -0.63
CA ALA A 74 4.56 22.87 -1.84
C ALA A 74 6.09 23.03 -1.73
N GLY A 75 6.82 22.24 -2.53
CA GLY A 75 8.25 22.42 -2.66
C GLY A 75 8.50 23.85 -3.11
N ALA A 76 9.42 24.55 -2.46
CA ALA A 76 9.84 25.86 -2.95
C ALA A 76 10.33 25.67 -4.40
N ARG A 77 9.73 26.40 -5.34
CA ARG A 77 10.23 26.45 -6.71
C ARG A 77 11.68 26.91 -6.67
N ASN A 78 12.55 26.23 -7.42
CA ASN A 78 13.92 26.68 -7.59
C ASN A 78 13.88 28.04 -8.33
N ARG A 79 14.40 29.10 -7.70
CA ARG A 79 14.44 30.44 -8.29
C ARG A 79 15.79 30.61 -8.97
N GLU A 80 15.77 31.14 -10.19
CA GLU A 80 16.98 31.60 -10.86
C GLU A 80 17.60 32.77 -10.07
N PRO A 81 18.92 32.99 -10.16
CA PRO A 81 19.62 33.97 -9.32
C PRO A 81 19.09 35.40 -9.40
N ASP A 82 18.47 35.76 -10.53
CA ASP A 82 17.99 37.11 -10.83
C ASP A 82 16.51 37.36 -10.44
N GLU A 83 15.82 36.35 -9.90
CA GLU A 83 14.38 36.50 -9.63
C GLU A 83 14.09 37.24 -8.30
N PRO A 84 13.27 38.31 -8.30
CA PRO A 84 12.98 39.06 -7.09
C PRO A 84 12.23 38.23 -6.05
N SER A 85 12.81 38.13 -4.85
CA SER A 85 12.22 37.41 -3.72
C SER A 85 11.05 38.19 -3.10
N VAL A 86 9.81 37.76 -3.35
CA VAL A 86 8.66 38.23 -2.55
C VAL A 86 8.81 37.75 -1.11
N LYS A 87 9.02 38.69 -0.18
CA LYS A 87 9.21 38.42 1.26
C LYS A 87 7.89 38.04 1.92
N SER A 88 7.56 36.76 1.96
CA SER A 88 6.59 36.24 2.94
C SER A 88 7.25 36.17 4.32
N LYS A 89 6.57 36.66 5.36
CA LYS A 89 7.07 36.73 6.74
C LYS A 89 7.53 35.35 7.22
N LYS A 90 8.85 35.16 7.42
CA LYS A 90 9.45 33.91 7.89
C LYS A 90 9.39 33.85 9.42
N THR A 91 8.64 32.92 9.98
CA THR A 91 8.78 32.52 11.39
C THR A 91 10.18 31.91 11.57
N LYS A 92 10.98 32.45 12.49
CA LYS A 92 12.36 31.99 12.76
C LYS A 92 12.34 30.59 13.40
N GLY A 93 12.50 29.56 12.58
CA GLY A 93 12.84 28.21 13.03
C GLY A 93 14.12 27.74 12.36
N LYS A 94 15.15 27.38 13.12
CA LYS A 94 16.41 26.80 12.60
C LYS A 94 16.07 25.49 11.89
N ARG A 95 16.38 25.36 10.60
CA ARG A 95 16.26 24.10 9.85
C ARG A 95 17.61 23.40 9.82
N PRO A 96 17.76 22.17 10.32
CA PRO A 96 19.01 21.44 10.17
C PRO A 96 19.16 20.95 8.72
N VAL A 97 20.41 20.94 8.24
CA VAL A 97 20.80 20.37 6.94
C VAL A 97 21.00 18.87 7.13
N TYR A 98 20.16 18.06 6.50
CA TYR A 98 20.28 16.60 6.56
C TYR A 98 21.25 16.14 5.46
N GLN A 99 22.38 15.55 5.84
CA GLN A 99 23.24 14.80 4.93
C GLN A 99 22.67 13.39 4.76
N LEU A 100 22.22 13.03 3.56
CA LEU A 100 21.74 11.69 3.24
C LEU A 100 22.94 10.77 2.95
N LYS A 101 23.38 10.02 3.96
CA LYS A 101 24.29 8.88 3.77
C LYS A 101 23.47 7.67 3.33
N ARG A 102 23.87 6.97 2.25
CA ARG A 102 23.31 5.65 1.91
C ARG A 102 23.65 4.68 3.04
N GLN A 103 22.72 4.49 3.95
CA GLN A 103 22.76 3.39 4.91
C GLN A 103 22.19 2.17 4.19
N HIS A 104 22.92 1.05 4.18
CA HIS A 104 22.30 -0.24 3.87
C HIS A 104 21.33 -0.52 5.03
N THR A 105 20.06 -0.23 4.84
CA THR A 105 19.05 -0.54 5.83
C THR A 105 18.76 -2.03 5.76
N ASN A 106 18.92 -2.74 6.88
CA ASN A 106 18.26 -4.02 7.05
C ASN A 106 16.75 -3.73 7.02
N HIS A 107 16.13 -3.89 5.86
CA HIS A 107 14.69 -3.84 5.75
C HIS A 107 14.16 -5.08 6.47
N HIS A 108 13.75 -4.93 7.72
CA HIS A 108 13.12 -6.04 8.45
C HIS A 108 11.75 -6.31 7.80
N CYS A 109 11.53 -7.47 7.15
CA CYS A 109 10.15 -7.88 6.78
C CYS A 109 9.44 -8.52 7.99
N GLY A 110 9.33 -7.75 9.06
CA GLY A 110 8.56 -8.07 10.26
C GLY A 110 7.98 -6.78 10.82
N ILE A 111 6.81 -6.85 11.46
CA ILE A 111 6.25 -5.70 12.17
C ILE A 111 7.22 -5.38 13.32
N GLY A 112 7.88 -4.23 13.22
CA GLY A 112 8.83 -3.66 14.17
C GLY A 112 9.31 -2.31 13.67
#